data_AF-A0A2D7INS6-F1
#
_entry.id   AF-A0A2D7INS6-F1
#
_cell.length_a   1.000
_cell.length_b   1.000
_cell.length_c   1.000
_cell.angle_alpha   90.00
_cell.angle_beta   90.00
_cell.angle_gamma   90.00
#
_symmetry.space_group_name_H-M   'P 1'
#
loop_
_entity.id
_entity.type
_entity.pdbx_description
1 polymer ?
#
loop_
_entity_poly.entity_id
_entity_poly.type
_entity_poly.pdbx_seq_one_letter_code
_entity_poly.pdbx_strand_id
1 'polypeptide(L)'
;MSKTFLDEDENLFSYVVDTFRSSASISMGKIEHPVTKKVDINLDQAKYYLNILSMLQKKTKNNLTEYEEQMLINIVSELKMNFIELKQSINNVNGTSNGMGKNKKK
;
A
#
# COMPACT_ATOMS: atom_id res chain seq x y z
N MET A 1 35.69 -11.16 -3.57
CA MET A 1 34.86 -10.18 -2.86
C MET A 1 33.43 -10.68 -2.89
N SER A 2 33.00 -11.38 -1.83
CA SER A 2 31.64 -11.91 -1.70
C SER A 2 30.67 -10.77 -1.42
N LYS A 3 29.81 -10.45 -2.39
CA LYS A 3 28.69 -9.53 -2.21
C LYS A 3 27.62 -10.22 -1.36
N THR A 4 27.82 -10.27 -0.04
CA THR A 4 26.94 -11.00 0.89
C THR A 4 26.29 -10.08 1.92
N PHE A 5 26.66 -8.81 1.98
CA PHE A 5 25.99 -7.82 2.83
C PHE A 5 25.66 -6.59 2.00
N LEU A 6 24.38 -6.22 2.00
CA LEU A 6 23.94 -4.89 1.59
C LEU A 6 24.65 -3.87 2.49
N ASP A 7 24.96 -2.71 1.93
CA ASP A 7 25.47 -1.56 2.69
C ASP A 7 24.51 -1.21 3.85
N GLU A 8 25.02 -0.66 4.95
CA GLU A 8 24.21 -0.26 6.10
C GLU A 8 23.11 0.73 5.66
N ASP A 9 23.46 1.70 4.81
CA ASP A 9 22.50 2.68 4.28
C ASP A 9 21.44 2.02 3.40
N GLU A 10 21.82 1.06 2.55
CA GLU A 10 20.89 0.31 1.69
C GLU A 10 19.91 -0.56 2.51
N ASN A 11 20.39 -1.16 3.61
CA ASN A 11 19.55 -1.91 4.54
C ASN A 11 18.55 -0.97 5.25
N LEU A 12 19.03 0.19 5.73
CA LEU A 12 18.20 1.16 6.43
C LEU A 12 17.14 1.76 5.49
N PHE A 13 17.50 2.06 4.25
CA PHE A 13 16.58 2.52 3.23
C PHE A 13 15.49 1.47 2.96
N SER A 14 15.88 0.22 2.74
CA SER A 14 14.96 -0.91 2.53
C SER A 14 14.00 -1.05 3.71
N TYR A 15 14.50 -0.97 4.93
CA TYR A 15 13.70 -1.02 6.15
C TYR A 15 12.65 0.10 6.23
N VAL A 16 13.03 1.34 5.89
CA VAL A 16 12.10 2.48 5.86
C VAL A 16 11.00 2.26 4.82
N VAL A 17 11.36 1.80 3.62
CA VAL A 17 10.40 1.50 2.54
C VAL A 17 9.44 0.38 2.98
N ASP A 18 9.95 -0.70 3.56
CA ASP A 18 9.14 -1.84 4.01
C ASP A 18 8.23 -1.49 5.19
N THR A 19 8.65 -0.57 6.06
CA THR A 19 7.82 -0.05 7.16
C THR A 19 6.57 0.63 6.62
N PHE A 20 6.73 1.51 5.63
CA PHE A 20 5.58 2.18 5.00
C PHE A 20 4.77 1.23 4.12
N ARG A 21 5.40 0.26 3.45
CA ARG A 21 4.68 -0.80 2.73
C ARG A 21 3.78 -1.60 3.66
N SER A 22 4.31 -2.03 4.81
CA SER A 22 3.57 -2.80 5.81
C SER A 22 2.42 -1.98 6.37
N SER A 23 2.66 -0.71 6.67
CA SER A 23 1.61 0.22 7.16
C SER A 23 0.49 0.39 6.12
N ALA A 24 0.82 0.55 4.84
CA ALA A 24 -0.16 0.61 3.76
C ALA A 24 -0.96 -0.70 3.64
N SER A 25 -0.29 -1.85 3.67
CA SER A 25 -0.94 -3.17 3.58
C SER A 25 -1.87 -3.47 4.76
N ILE A 26 -1.50 -3.06 5.98
CA ILE A 26 -2.36 -3.15 7.16
C ILE A 26 -3.59 -2.25 6.97
N SER A 27 -3.41 -0.98 6.55
CA SER A 27 -4.53 -0.08 6.29
C SER A 27 -5.41 -0.53 5.12
N MET A 28 -4.90 -1.35 4.19
CA MET A 28 -5.70 -1.98 3.14
C MET A 28 -6.43 -3.25 3.61
N GLY A 29 -6.26 -3.67 4.87
CA GLY A 29 -6.84 -4.92 5.39
C GLY A 29 -6.21 -6.18 4.77
N LYS A 30 -5.00 -6.09 4.19
CA LYS A 30 -4.30 -7.24 3.62
C LYS A 30 -3.48 -8.02 4.66
N ILE A 31 -3.11 -7.35 5.75
CA ILE A 31 -2.32 -7.90 6.85
C ILE A 31 -3.05 -7.56 8.14
N GLU A 32 -3.07 -8.50 9.09
CA GLU A 32 -3.58 -8.28 10.43
C GLU A 32 -2.75 -7.21 11.14
N HIS A 33 -3.42 -6.25 11.79
CA HIS A 33 -2.74 -5.24 12.58
C HIS A 33 -2.03 -5.90 13.78
N PRO A 34 -0.70 -5.75 13.95
CA PRO A 34 0.08 -6.55 14.90
C PRO A 34 -0.32 -6.34 16.36
N VAL A 35 -0.77 -5.12 16.70
CA VAL A 35 -1.25 -4.75 18.05
C VAL A 35 -2.71 -5.09 18.28
N THR A 36 -3.62 -4.59 17.44
CA THR A 36 -5.07 -4.75 17.68
C THR A 36 -5.62 -6.11 17.27
N LYS A 37 -4.86 -6.91 16.51
CA LYS A 37 -5.28 -8.22 15.97
C LYS A 37 -6.54 -8.15 15.10
N LYS A 38 -6.73 -7.00 14.45
CA LYS A 38 -7.86 -6.75 13.55
C LYS A 38 -7.41 -6.61 12.11
N VAL A 39 -8.29 -7.02 11.21
CA VAL A 39 -8.18 -6.79 9.76
C VAL A 39 -9.26 -5.78 9.41
N ASP A 40 -8.89 -4.50 9.43
CA ASP A 40 -9.78 -3.39 9.14
C ASP A 40 -9.28 -2.62 7.91
N ILE A 41 -10.20 -2.13 7.08
CA ILE A 41 -9.86 -1.32 5.90
C ILE A 41 -10.00 0.16 6.25
N ASN A 42 -8.92 0.91 6.06
CA ASN A 42 -8.87 2.37 6.11
C ASN A 42 -8.22 2.92 4.83
N LEU A 43 -9.06 3.25 3.84
CA LEU A 43 -8.61 3.75 2.54
C LEU A 43 -7.81 5.07 2.65
N ASP A 44 -8.20 5.98 3.55
CA ASP A 44 -7.52 7.26 3.68
C ASP A 44 -6.10 7.08 4.22
N GLN A 45 -5.93 6.20 5.22
CA GLN A 45 -4.63 5.88 5.78
C GLN A 45 -3.76 5.09 4.78
N ALA A 46 -4.34 4.14 4.04
CA ALA A 46 -3.65 3.44 2.96
C ALA A 46 -3.13 4.41 1.89
N LYS A 47 -3.97 5.37 1.47
CA LYS A 47 -3.59 6.42 0.52
C LYS A 47 -2.48 7.31 1.06
N TYR A 48 -2.52 7.65 2.36
CA TYR A 48 -1.49 8.45 2.99
C TYR A 48 -0.12 7.78 2.94
N TYR A 49 -0.02 6.50 3.32
CA TYR A 49 1.24 5.76 3.22
C TYR A 49 1.73 5.56 1.78
N LEU A 50 0.81 5.31 0.84
CA LEU A 50 1.15 5.26 -0.58
C LEU A 50 1.70 6.60 -1.10
N ASN A 51 1.17 7.72 -0.61
CA ASN A 51 1.67 9.05 -0.95
C ASN A 51 3.07 9.30 -0.37
N ILE A 52 3.38 8.81 0.83
CA ILE A 52 4.73 8.87 1.41
C ILE A 52 5.72 8.13 0.50
N LEU A 53 5.42 6.89 0.13
CA LEU A 53 6.29 6.09 -0.76
C LEU A 53 6.45 6.74 -2.14
N SER A 54 5.36 7.25 -2.70
CA SER A 54 5.40 7.99 -3.99
C SER A 54 6.19 9.29 -3.89
N MET A 55 6.19 9.94 -2.72
CA MET A 55 6.98 11.13 -2.44
C MET A 55 8.47 10.77 -2.32
N LEU A 56 8.81 9.71 -1.58
CA LEU A 56 10.17 9.19 -1.48
C LEU A 56 10.75 8.93 -2.87
N GLN A 57 10.03 8.19 -3.72
CA GLN A 57 10.45 7.88 -5.09
C GLN A 57 10.79 9.14 -5.90
N LYS A 58 10.02 10.22 -5.73
CA LYS A 58 10.25 11.49 -6.42
C LYS A 58 11.43 12.27 -5.84
N LYS A 59 11.55 12.31 -4.51
CA LYS A 59 12.58 13.10 -3.82
C LYS A 59 13.96 12.43 -3.82
N THR A 60 14.04 11.11 -3.93
CA THR A 60 15.30 10.36 -3.94
C THR A 60 15.77 10.00 -5.35
N LYS A 61 15.07 10.47 -6.39
CA LYS A 61 15.46 10.22 -7.79
C LYS A 61 16.93 10.62 -8.03
N ASN A 62 17.67 9.76 -8.72
CA ASN A 62 19.11 9.88 -8.98
C ASN A 62 20.01 9.81 -7.73
N ASN A 63 19.47 9.44 -6.58
CA ASN A 63 20.20 9.24 -5.33
C ASN A 63 20.00 7.82 -4.74
N LEU A 64 19.51 6.90 -5.57
CA LEU A 64 19.29 5.51 -5.22
C LEU A 64 20.23 4.62 -6.02
N THR A 65 20.64 3.50 -5.44
CA THR A 65 21.21 2.40 -6.22
C THR A 65 20.15 1.80 -7.14
N GLU A 66 20.58 1.04 -8.15
CA GLU A 66 19.65 0.34 -9.04
C GLU A 66 18.70 -0.60 -8.27
N TYR A 67 19.22 -1.25 -7.23
CA TYR A 67 18.42 -2.14 -6.37
C TYR A 67 17.33 -1.36 -5.62
N GLU A 68 17.70 -0.28 -4.95
CA GLU A 68 16.78 0.57 -4.19
C GLU A 68 15.70 1.19 -5.07
N GLU A 69 16.09 1.68 -6.25
CA GLU A 69 15.16 2.25 -7.22
C GLU A 69 14.14 1.21 -7.69
N GLN A 70 14.59 0.01 -8.07
CA GLN A 70 13.70 -1.06 -8.50
C GLN A 70 12.80 -1.56 -7.37
N MET A 71 13.33 -1.72 -6.16
CA MET A 71 12.55 -2.08 -4.98
C MET A 71 11.40 -1.08 -4.76
N LEU A 72 11.72 0.22 -4.73
CA LEU A 72 10.73 1.25 -4.49
C LEU A 72 9.69 1.37 -5.63
N ILE A 73 10.12 1.24 -6.89
CA ILE A 73 9.21 1.20 -8.05
C ILE A 73 8.22 0.04 -7.92
N ASN A 74 8.72 -1.15 -7.62
CA ASN A 74 7.89 -2.36 -7.52
C ASN A 74 6.87 -2.23 -6.39
N ILE A 75 7.31 -1.80 -5.21
CA ILE A 75 6.44 -1.62 -4.04
C ILE A 75 5.36 -0.55 -4.30
N VAL A 76 5.73 0.60 -4.85
CA VAL A 76 4.77 1.67 -5.17
C VAL A 76 3.74 1.20 -6.20
N SER A 77 4.18 0.44 -7.22
CA SER A 77 3.30 -0.08 -8.27
C SER A 77 2.33 -1.12 -7.73
N GLU A 78 2.82 -2.07 -6.94
CA GLU A 78 2.02 -3.09 -6.27
C GLU A 78 0.93 -2.45 -5.39
N LEU A 79 1.32 -1.49 -4.53
CA LEU A 79 0.39 -0.82 -3.63
C LEU A 79 -0.64 0.04 -4.38
N LYS A 80 -0.28 0.67 -5.51
CA LYS A 80 -1.25 1.39 -6.35
C LYS A 80 -2.31 0.47 -6.91
N MET A 81 -1.92 -0.68 -7.44
CA MET A 81 -2.86 -1.66 -7.99
C MET A 81 -3.79 -2.19 -6.90
N ASN A 82 -3.21 -2.62 -5.77
CA ASN A 82 -3.96 -3.06 -4.60
C ASN A 82 -4.99 -2.01 -4.13
N PHE A 83 -4.57 -0.73 -4.07
CA PHE A 83 -5.45 0.36 -3.65
C PHE A 83 -6.61 0.58 -4.63
N ILE A 84 -6.34 0.54 -5.94
CA ILE A 84 -7.36 0.71 -6.98
C ILE A 84 -8.39 -0.43 -6.92
N GLU A 85 -7.91 -1.67 -6.86
CA GLU A 85 -8.77 -2.86 -6.75
C GLU A 85 -9.65 -2.80 -5.50
N LEU A 86 -9.06 -2.47 -4.35
CA LEU A 86 -9.78 -2.33 -3.08
C LEU A 86 -10.82 -1.21 -3.13
N LYS A 87 -10.46 -0.05 -3.72
CA LYS A 87 -11.40 1.05 -3.88
C LYS A 87 -12.57 0.67 -4.78
N GLN A 88 -12.31 -0.07 -5.86
CA GLN A 88 -13.37 -0.55 -6.76
C GLN A 88 -14.27 -1.58 -6.07
N SER A 89 -13.71 -2.53 -5.31
CA SER A 89 -14.50 -3.53 -4.60
C SER A 89 -15.45 -2.91 -3.57
N ILE A 90 -14.98 -1.92 -2.81
CA ILE A 90 -15.80 -1.18 -1.84
C ILE A 90 -16.92 -0.40 -2.54
N ASN A 91 -16.62 0.27 -3.66
CA ASN A 91 -17.63 1.01 -4.42
C ASN A 91 -18.71 0.07 -4.99
N ASN A 92 -18.34 -1.11 -5.47
CA ASN A 92 -19.27 -2.10 -6.01
C ASN A 92 -20.21 -2.67 -4.93
N VAL A 93 -19.73 -2.84 -3.69
CA VAL A 93 -20.54 -3.24 -2.53
C VAL A 93 -21.53 -2.14 -2.14
N ASN A 94 -21.08 -0.88 -2.14
CA ASN A 94 -21.96 0.26 -1.82
C ASN A 94 -22.98 0.56 -2.92
N GLY A 95 -22.69 0.18 -4.18
CA GLY A 95 -23.62 0.32 -5.31
C GLY A 95 -24.73 -0.73 -5.35
N THR A 96 -24.49 -1.94 -4.83
CA THR A 96 -25.48 -3.04 -4.82
C THR A 96 -26.51 -2.92 -3.69
N SER A 97 -26.21 -2.18 -2.61
CA SER A 97 -27.15 -2.00 -1.47
C SER A 97 -28.29 -1.02 -1.73
N ASN A 98 -28.29 -0.28 -2.86
CA ASN A 98 -29.33 0.73 -3.16
C ASN A 98 -30.42 0.25 -4.14
N GLY A 99 -30.50 -1.05 -4.45
CA GLY A 99 -31.35 -1.62 -5.51
C GLY A 99 -32.56 -2.48 -5.10
N MET A 100 -32.74 -2.83 -3.82
CA MET A 100 -33.84 -3.70 -3.37
C MET A 100 -34.75 -2.99 -2.38
N GLY A 101 -35.59 -2.07 -2.88
CA GLY A 101 -36.47 -1.30 -2.01
C GLY A 101 -37.65 -0.62 -2.68
N LYS A 102 -38.11 -1.04 -3.86
CA LYS A 102 -39.37 -0.53 -4.45
C LYS A 102 -40.09 -1.59 -5.27
N ASN A 103 -40.81 -2.48 -4.60
CA ASN A 103 -42.02 -3.07 -5.18
C ASN A 103 -43.11 -3.15 -4.11
N LYS A 104 -43.76 -2.00 -3.89
CA LYS A 104 -45.13 -1.92 -3.38
C LYS A 104 -46.04 -1.54 -4.55
N LYS A 105 -47.19 -2.23 -4.63
CA LYS A 105 -48.38 -2.00 -5.46
C LYS A 105 -48.40 -2.68 -6.83
N LYS A 106 -49.07 -3.82 -6.90
CA LYS A 106 -50.48 -3.88 -7.30
C LYS A 106 -51.14 -5.11 -6.72
#